data_AF-C9IYM2-F1
#
_entry.id   AF-C9IYM2-F1
#
_cell.length_a   1.000
_cell.length_b   1.000
_cell.length_c   1.000
_cell.angle_alpha   90.00
_cell.angle_beta   90.00
_cell.angle_gamma   90.00
#
_symmetry.space_group_name_H-M   'P 1'
#
loop_
_entity.id
_entity.type
_entity.pdbx_description
1 polymer ?
#
loop_
_entity_poly.entity_id
_entity_poly.type
_entity_poly.pdbx_seq_one_letter_code
_entity_poly.pdbx_strand_id
1 'polypeptide(L)' 'MPAIMTMLADHAARQLLDFSQKLDINLLDNVVNCLYHGEGAQQRMAQEVLTHLKEHPDAWTR' A
#
# COMPACT_ATOMS: atom_id res chain seq x y z
N MET A 1 19.96 -5.61 -8.24
CA MET A 1 19.13 -6.69 -7.65
C MET A 1 17.83 -6.07 -7.14
N PRO A 2 16.71 -6.09 -7.91
CA PRO A 2 15.48 -5.39 -7.56
C PRO A 2 14.43 -6.22 -6.78
N ALA A 3 14.59 -7.55 -6.68
CA ALA A 3 13.54 -8.44 -6.16
C ALA A 3 13.20 -8.24 -4.66
N ILE A 4 14.15 -7.78 -3.84
CA ILE A 4 13.95 -7.61 -2.39
C ILE A 4 13.06 -6.40 -2.09
N MET A 5 13.16 -5.33 -2.90
CA MET A 5 12.35 -4.11 -2.76
C MET A 5 10.86 -4.40 -3.01
N THR A 6 10.57 -5.26 -3.99
CA THR A 6 9.20 -5.67 -4.32
C THR A 6 8.56 -6.54 -3.23
N MET A 7 9.32 -7.41 -2.56
CA MET A 7 8.78 -8.21 -1.43
C MET A 7 8.47 -7.36 -0.19
N LEU A 8 9.26 -6.31 0.07
CA LEU A 8 8.98 -5.33 1.13
C LEU A 8 7.71 -4.52 0.82
N ALA A 9 7.50 -4.15 -0.44
CA ALA A 9 6.30 -3.42 -0.87
C ALA A 9 5.01 -4.26 -0.74
N ASP A 10 5.07 -5.58 -0.98
CA ASP A 10 3.94 -6.50 -0.74
C ASP A 10 3.60 -6.64 0.75
N HIS A 11 4.61 -6.75 1.62
CA HIS A 11 4.37 -6.80 3.06
C HIS A 11 3.79 -5.48 3.59
N ALA A 12 4.32 -4.35 3.10
CA ALA A 12 3.84 -3.01 3.38
C ALA A 12 2.36 -2.82 2.96
N ALA A 13 2.03 -3.24 1.75
CA ALA A 13 0.69 -3.30 1.20
C ALA A 13 -0.28 -4.07 2.11
N ARG A 14 0.15 -5.26 2.55
CA ARG A 14 -0.64 -6.12 3.43
C ARG A 14 -0.84 -5.53 4.83
N GLN A 15 0.15 -4.84 5.38
CA GLN A 15 0.00 -4.13 6.67
C GLN A 15 -0.97 -2.96 6.56
N LEU A 16 -0.99 -2.24 5.44
CA LEU A 16 -1.98 -1.18 5.21
C LEU A 16 -3.41 -1.71 5.14
N LEU A 17 -3.56 -2.93 4.61
CA LEU A 17 -4.83 -3.66 4.54
C LEU A 17 -5.12 -4.44 5.84
N ASP A 18 -4.22 -4.41 6.83
CA ASP A 18 -4.42 -5.03 8.13
C ASP A 18 -5.13 -4.05 9.08
N PHE A 19 -6.46 -4.05 9.02
CA PHE A 19 -7.32 -3.21 9.86
C PHE A 19 -7.35 -3.64 11.34
N SER A 20 -6.67 -4.74 11.69
CA SER A 20 -6.51 -5.23 13.06
C SER A 20 -5.56 -4.34 13.87
N GLN A 21 -4.61 -3.68 13.20
CA GLN A 21 -3.62 -2.81 13.81
C GLN A 21 -3.92 -1.32 13.54
N LYS A 22 -3.11 -0.42 14.11
CA LYS A 22 -3.15 1.01 13.76
C LYS A 22 -2.71 1.17 12.31
N LEU A 23 -3.42 1.99 11.55
CA LEU A 23 -3.05 2.30 10.16
C LEU A 23 -1.71 3.05 10.16
N ASP A 24 -0.69 2.46 9.54
CA ASP A 24 0.62 3.09 9.40
C ASP A 24 0.57 4.21 8.34
N ILE A 25 0.36 5.45 8.80
CA ILE A 25 0.28 6.64 7.94
C ILE A 25 1.54 6.83 7.10
N ASN A 26 2.72 6.48 7.64
CA ASN A 26 3.99 6.55 6.90
C ASN A 26 4.03 5.56 5.73
N LEU A 27 3.44 4.38 5.90
CA LEU A 27 3.35 3.37 4.84
C LEU A 27 2.36 3.80 3.77
N LEU A 28 1.22 4.38 4.17
CA LEU A 28 0.23 4.89 3.24
C LEU A 28 0.82 5.99 2.37
N ASP A 29 1.52 6.94 2.98
CA ASP A 29 2.24 8.00 2.27
C ASP A 29 3.27 7.42 1.29
N ASN A 30 4.02 6.40 1.70
CA ASN A 30 4.99 5.73 0.82
C ASN A 30 4.33 5.04 -0.38
N VAL A 31 3.16 4.40 -0.16
CA VAL A 31 2.38 3.75 -1.22
C VAL A 31 1.79 4.79 -2.17
N VAL A 32 1.24 5.89 -1.66
CA VAL A 32 0.78 7.01 -2.49
C VAL A 32 1.94 7.61 -3.27
N ASN A 33 3.10 7.77 -2.64
CA ASN A 33 4.31 8.23 -3.32
C ASN A 33 4.75 7.23 -4.40
N CYS A 34 4.71 5.92 -4.15
CA CYS A 34 4.93 4.90 -5.18
C CYS A 34 3.85 4.88 -6.28
N LEU A 35 2.63 5.32 -6.00
CA LEU A 35 1.59 5.46 -7.03
C LEU A 35 1.87 6.65 -7.95
N TYR A 36 2.32 7.78 -7.39
CA TYR A 36 2.54 9.01 -8.14
C TYR A 36 3.95 9.10 -8.76
N HIS A 37 4.96 8.54 -8.10
CA HIS A 37 6.38 8.60 -8.49
C HIS A 37 6.97 7.22 -8.83
N GLY A 38 6.31 6.12 -8.47
CA GLY A 38 6.78 4.79 -8.82
C GLY A 38 6.40 4.41 -10.25
N GLU A 39 7.18 3.50 -10.84
CA GLU A 39 6.98 3.06 -12.23
C GLU A 39 6.81 1.53 -12.30
N GLY A 40 5.97 1.06 -13.21
CA GLY A 40 5.77 -0.36 -13.49
C GLY A 40 5.11 -1.13 -12.33
N ALA A 41 5.89 -1.99 -11.66
CA ALA A 41 5.39 -2.91 -10.64
C ALA A 41 4.96 -2.18 -9.35
N GLN A 42 5.67 -1.13 -8.93
CA GLN A 42 5.35 -0.36 -7.73
C GLN A 42 4.05 0.44 -7.88
N GLN A 43 3.84 1.07 -9.05
CA GLN A 43 2.61 1.79 -9.34
C GLN A 43 1.41 0.85 -9.37
N ARG A 44 1.55 -0.32 -10.02
CA ARG A 44 0.49 -1.35 -10.05
C ARG A 44 0.13 -1.83 -8.64
N MET A 45 1.13 -2.21 -7.84
CA MET A 45 0.89 -2.65 -6.46
C MET A 45 0.23 -1.56 -5.62
N ALA A 46 0.73 -0.33 -5.69
CA ALA A 46 0.14 0.79 -4.96
C ALA A 46 -1.33 1.04 -5.33
N GLN A 47 -1.65 0.89 -6.62
CA GLN A 47 -3.01 1.02 -7.11
C GLN A 47 -3.93 -0.11 -6.59
N GLU A 48 -3.43 -1.34 -6.52
CA GLU A 48 -4.18 -2.48 -5.95
C GLU A 48 -4.43 -2.28 -4.46
N VAL A 49 -3.42 -1.84 -3.70
CA VAL A 49 -3.55 -1.54 -2.26
C VAL A 49 -4.57 -0.45 -2.02
N LEU A 50 -4.50 0.66 -2.75
CA LEU A 50 -5.44 1.76 -2.59
C LEU A 50 -6.86 1.37 -3.00
N THR A 51 -7.00 0.50 -4.00
CA THR A 51 -8.30 -0.06 -4.40
C THR A 51 -8.88 -0.92 -3.30
N HIS A 52 -8.13 -1.92 -2.82
CA HIS A 52 -8.53 -2.79 -1.72
C HIS A 52 -8.84 -2.01 -0.43
N LEU A 53 -8.04 -0.98 -0.14
CA LEU A 53 -8.24 -0.11 1.01
C LEU A 53 -9.53 0.70 0.84
N LYS A 54 -9.80 1.30 -0.33
CA LYS A 54 -11.05 2.02 -0.60
C LYS A 54 -12.30 1.13 -0.60
N GLU A 55 -12.17 -0.14 -0.97
CA GLU A 55 -13.28 -1.10 -0.93
C GLU A 55 -13.64 -1.54 0.50
N HIS A 56 -12.72 -1.36 1.46
CA HIS A 56 -13.00 -1.66 2.86
C HIS A 56 -13.88 -0.56 3.49
N PRO A 57 -15.08 -0.90 4.00
CA PRO A 57 -15.96 0.07 4.65
C PRO A 57 -15.33 0.64 5.93
N ASP A 58 -14.42 -0.08 6.59
CA ASP A 58 -13.70 0.43 7.76
C ASP A 58 -12.58 1.42 7.41
N ALA A 59 -12.11 1.46 6.17
CA ALA A 59 -10.96 2.29 5.77
C ALA A 59 -11.32 3.77 5.63
N TRP A 60 -12.53 4.08 5.15
CA TRP A 60 -13.04 5.46 5.08
C TRP A 60 -13.65 5.93 6.41
N THR A 61 -13.90 4.99 7.33
CA THR A 61 -14.57 5.25 8.61
C THR A 61 -13.59 5.56 9.75
N ARG A 62 -12.27 5.58 9.48
CA ARG A 62 -11.21 5.91 10.46
C ARG A 62 -10.56 7.25 10.20
#